data_AF-A0AAW5N0A3-F1
#
_entry.id   AF-A0AAW5N0A3-F1
#
_cell.length_a   1.000
_cell.length_b   1.000
_cell.length_c   1.000
_cell.angle_alpha   90.00
_cell.angle_beta   90.00
_cell.angle_gamma   90.00
#
_symmetry.space_group_name_H-M   'P 1'
#
loop_
_entity.id
_entity.type
_entity.pdbx_description
1 polymer ?
#
loop_
_entity_poly.entity_id
_entity_poly.type
_entity_poly.pdbx_seq_one_letter_code
_entity_poly.pdbx_strand_id
1 'polypeptide(L)'
;PFNWMGPRLDNLNAARIGSSRAITQLILNLVEGSPIKLIDGGKQKRCFTDIRDGIEALYRIIENAGNRCDGEIINIGNPENEASIEELGEMLLASFEK
;
A
#
# COMPACT_ATOMS: atom_id res chain seq x y z
N PRO A 1 -9.07 0.18 5.55
CA PRO A 1 -7.66 0.61 5.44
C PRO A 1 -7.31 0.82 3.96
N PHE A 2 -6.76 1.97 3.60
CA PHE A 2 -6.44 2.32 2.21
C PHE A 2 -4.96 2.09 1.93
N ASN A 3 -4.66 0.97 1.27
CA ASN A 3 -3.35 0.53 0.79
C ASN A 3 -2.19 0.88 1.75
N TRP A 4 -2.19 0.29 2.94
CA TRP A 4 -1.11 0.51 3.91
C TRP A 4 0.19 -0.15 3.44
N MET A 5 1.30 0.57 3.59
CA MET A 5 2.64 0.20 3.11
C MET A 5 3.67 0.33 4.21
N GLY A 6 4.62 -0.61 4.29
CA GLY A 6 5.73 -0.52 5.23
C GLY A 6 6.59 -1.78 5.26
N PRO A 7 7.57 -1.85 6.17
CA PRO A 7 8.42 -3.03 6.32
C PRO A 7 7.61 -4.28 6.64
N ARG A 8 8.12 -5.45 6.23
CA ARG A 8 7.47 -6.77 6.44
C ARG A 8 6.10 -6.88 5.75
N LEU A 9 6.00 -6.35 4.53
CA LEU A 9 4.89 -6.61 3.60
C LEU A 9 4.69 -8.12 3.38
N ASP A 10 3.49 -8.49 2.91
CA ASP A 10 3.04 -9.87 2.71
C ASP A 10 4.14 -10.78 2.13
N ASN A 11 4.18 -12.03 2.59
CA ASN A 11 5.21 -13.01 2.22
C ASN A 11 5.38 -13.07 0.69
N LEU A 12 6.63 -12.98 0.22
CA LEU A 12 6.99 -13.07 -1.20
C LEU A 12 6.46 -14.35 -1.87
N ASN A 13 6.29 -15.45 -1.12
CA ASN A 13 5.67 -16.66 -1.64
C ASN A 13 4.20 -16.46 -2.05
N ALA A 14 3.44 -15.59 -1.37
CA ALA A 14 2.09 -15.23 -1.79
C ALA A 14 2.11 -14.39 -3.08
N ALA A 15 3.15 -13.56 -3.28
CA ALA A 15 3.34 -12.82 -4.53
C ALA A 15 3.65 -13.73 -5.71
N ARG A 16 4.49 -14.74 -5.51
CA ARG A 16 4.82 -15.73 -6.56
C ARG A 16 3.62 -16.55 -7.02
N ILE A 17 2.58 -16.71 -6.18
CA ILE A 17 1.33 -17.42 -6.52
C ILE A 17 0.28 -16.47 -7.14
N GLY A 18 0.59 -15.17 -7.26
CA GLY A 18 -0.29 -14.17 -7.89
C GLY A 18 -1.44 -13.68 -7.00
N SER A 19 -1.42 -14.01 -5.71
CA SER A 19 -2.44 -13.57 -4.73
C SER A 19 -2.01 -12.34 -3.93
N SER A 20 -0.83 -11.78 -4.21
CA SER A 20 -0.30 -10.65 -3.45
C SER A 20 -0.81 -9.31 -3.91
N ARG A 21 -0.75 -8.35 -2.99
CA ARG A 21 -1.13 -6.96 -3.20
C ARG A 21 -0.23 -6.32 -4.27
N ALA A 22 -0.80 -5.38 -5.02
CA ALA A 22 -0.15 -4.75 -6.18
C ALA A 22 1.30 -4.30 -5.89
N ILE A 23 1.54 -3.58 -4.79
CA ILE A 23 2.87 -3.09 -4.41
C ILE A 23 3.88 -4.22 -4.23
N THR A 24 3.51 -5.28 -3.52
CA THR A 24 4.41 -6.41 -3.26
C THR A 24 4.80 -7.10 -4.56
N GLN A 25 3.87 -7.22 -5.51
CA GLN A 25 4.19 -7.77 -6.84
C GLN A 25 5.11 -6.85 -7.63
N LEU A 26 4.91 -5.52 -7.58
CA LEU A 26 5.78 -4.55 -8.24
C LEU A 26 7.22 -4.64 -7.69
N ILE A 27 7.37 -4.68 -6.37
CA ILE A 27 8.67 -4.83 -5.70
C ILE A 27 9.31 -6.16 -6.09
N LEU A 28 8.56 -7.26 -6.09
CA LEU A 28 9.07 -8.57 -6.51
C LEU A 28 9.58 -8.55 -7.95
N ASN A 29 8.82 -7.94 -8.87
CA ASN A 29 9.22 -7.86 -10.28
C ASN A 29 10.56 -7.12 -10.43
N LEU A 30 10.72 -5.98 -9.74
CA LEU A 30 11.97 -5.22 -9.73
C LEU A 30 13.14 -6.02 -9.17
N VAL A 31 12.95 -6.71 -8.04
CA VAL A 31 13.99 -7.55 -7.41
C VAL A 31 14.39 -8.73 -8.29
N GLU A 32 13.45 -9.35 -8.99
CA GLU A 32 13.71 -10.47 -9.91
C GLU A 32 14.18 -10.02 -11.31
N GLY A 33 14.22 -8.71 -11.58
CA GLY A 33 14.54 -8.16 -12.90
C GLY A 33 13.49 -8.50 -13.98
N SER A 34 12.26 -8.82 -13.56
CA SER A 34 11.16 -9.11 -14.48
C SER A 34 10.33 -7.84 -14.77
N PRO A 35 9.71 -7.74 -15.96
CA PRO A 35 8.93 -6.57 -16.32
C PRO A 35 7.73 -6.34 -15.37
N ILE A 36 7.51 -5.08 -14.98
CA ILE A 36 6.27 -4.67 -14.31
C ILE A 36 5.10 -4.85 -15.27
N LYS A 37 4.07 -5.59 -14.84
CA LYS A 37 2.82 -5.78 -15.59
C LYS A 37 1.78 -4.77 -15.13
N LEU A 38 1.41 -3.84 -16.01
CA LEU A 38 0.32 -2.90 -15.80
C LEU A 38 -0.97 -3.48 -16.38
N ILE A 39 -1.95 -3.76 -15.51
CA ILE A 39 -3.29 -4.18 -15.95
C ILE A 39 -4.01 -2.95 -16.50
N ASP A 40 -4.51 -3.04 -17.74
CA ASP A 40 -5.22 -1.97 -18.45
C ASP A 40 -4.47 -0.62 -18.44
N GLY A 41 -3.14 -0.68 -18.60
CA GLY A 41 -2.28 0.51 -18.61
C GLY A 41 -2.06 1.18 -17.25
N GLY A 42 -2.53 0.59 -16.14
CA GLY A 42 -2.16 1.00 -14.79
C GLY A 42 -2.70 2.36 -14.35
N LYS A 43 -3.65 2.94 -15.07
CA LYS A 43 -4.16 4.31 -14.82
C LYS A 43 -5.08 4.44 -13.61
N GLN A 44 -5.49 3.32 -12.99
CA GLN A 44 -6.30 3.36 -11.77
C GLN A 44 -5.51 3.99 -10.63
N LYS A 45 -6.06 5.06 -10.06
CA LYS A 45 -5.51 5.74 -8.89
C LYS A 45 -5.91 5.09 -7.58
N ARG A 46 -5.00 5.17 -6.60
CA ARG A 46 -5.16 4.66 -5.24
C ARG A 46 -4.47 5.58 -4.25
N CYS A 47 -4.99 5.63 -3.03
CA CYS A 47 -4.34 6.33 -1.91
C CYS A 47 -3.48 5.33 -1.12
N PHE A 48 -2.23 5.70 -0.83
CA PHE A 48 -1.26 4.87 -0.14
C PHE A 48 -0.85 5.46 1.20
N THR A 49 -0.86 4.62 2.25
CA THR A 49 -0.69 5.10 3.63
C THR A 49 0.51 4.44 4.28
N ASP A 50 1.35 5.18 4.99
CA ASP A 50 2.42 4.57 5.79
C ASP A 50 1.81 3.71 6.91
N ILE A 51 2.38 2.54 7.14
CA ILE A 51 1.91 1.60 8.16
C ILE A 51 1.92 2.23 9.56
N ARG A 52 2.83 3.16 9.85
CA ARG A 52 2.91 3.86 11.13
C ARG A 52 1.69 4.75 11.34
N ASP A 53 1.26 5.47 10.32
CA ASP A 53 0.04 6.30 10.37
C ASP A 53 -1.19 5.43 10.60
N GLY A 54 -1.24 4.27 9.92
CA GLY A 54 -2.29 3.28 10.11
C GLY A 54 -2.36 2.74 11.54
N ILE A 55 -1.20 2.38 12.10
CA ILE A 55 -1.09 1.87 13.48
C ILE A 55 -1.48 2.95 14.49
N GLU A 56 -1.02 4.18 14.31
CA GLU A 56 -1.39 5.30 15.19
C GLU A 56 -2.90 5.56 15.18
N ALA A 57 -3.54 5.51 14.01
CA ALA A 57 -4.99 5.64 13.91
C ALA A 57 -5.72 4.50 14.65
N LEU A 58 -5.24 3.25 14.54
CA LEU A 58 -5.80 2.12 15.29
C LEU A 58 -5.63 2.29 16.79
N TYR A 59 -4.46 2.74 17.23
CA TYR A 59 -4.20 3.01 18.65
C TYR A 59 -5.22 4.01 19.22
N ARG A 60 -5.48 5.12 18.52
CA ARG A 60 -6.47 6.12 18.93
C ARG A 60 -7.90 5.61 18.94
N ILE A 61 -8.25 4.74 18.00
CA ILE A 61 -9.56 4.09 17.97
C ILE A 61 -9.74 3.17 19.18
N ILE A 62 -8.68 2.44 19.57
CA ILE A 62 -8.70 1.56 20.76
C ILE A 62 -8.75 2.37 22.05
N GLU A 63 -7.94 3.44 22.15
CA GLU A 63 -7.98 4.37 23.29
C GLU A 63 -9.37 5.00 23.44
N ASN A 64 -10.04 5.27 22.31
CA ASN A 64 -11.42 5.75 22.23
C ASN A 64 -11.70 6.92 23.18
N ALA A 65 -10.78 7.88 23.25
CA ALA A 65 -10.90 8.99 24.17
C ALA A 65 -12.24 9.74 23.99
N GLY A 66 -13.09 9.69 25.01
CA GLY A 66 -14.43 10.28 24.99
C GLY A 66 -15.48 9.47 24.22
N ASN A 67 -15.28 8.16 24.01
CA ASN A 67 -16.21 7.24 23.32
C ASN A 67 -16.59 7.70 21.91
N ARG A 68 -15.66 8.38 21.21
CA ARG A 68 -15.92 8.98 19.89
C ARG A 68 -16.00 7.97 18.75
N CYS A 69 -15.55 6.74 18.96
CA CYS A 69 -15.45 5.72 17.91
C CYS A 69 -16.52 4.62 18.04
N ASP A 70 -17.41 4.68 19.02
CA ASP A 70 -18.44 3.66 19.24
C ASP A 70 -19.47 3.64 18.12
N GLY A 71 -19.55 2.52 17.39
CA GLY A 71 -20.50 2.34 16.28
C GLY A 71 -20.08 2.99 14.96
N GLU A 72 -18.88 3.58 14.90
CA GLU A 72 -18.40 4.30 13.72
C GLU A 72 -17.70 3.40 12.70
N ILE A 73 -17.79 3.79 11.42
CA ILE A 73 -17.03 3.17 10.32
C ILE A 73 -15.97 4.17 9.85
N ILE A 74 -14.70 3.85 10.11
CA ILE A 74 -13.60 4.79 9.89
C ILE A 74 -12.71 4.33 8.73
N ASN A 75 -12.58 5.21 7.74
CA ASN A 75 -11.58 5.06 6.69
C ASN A 75 -10.22 5.54 7.21
N ILE A 76 -9.23 4.65 7.25
CA ILE A 76 -7.86 5.00 7.59
C ILE A 76 -7.01 4.98 6.31
N GLY A 77 -6.65 6.17 5.84
CA GLY A 77 -5.91 6.39 4.61
C GLY A 77 -5.25 7.78 4.57
N ASN A 78 -4.30 7.97 3.66
CA ASN A 78 -3.74 9.28 3.34
C ASN A 78 -4.19 9.72 1.93
N PRO A 79 -5.15 10.66 1.80
CA PRO A 79 -5.68 11.09 0.50
C PRO A 79 -4.68 11.91 -0.33
N GLU A 80 -3.69 12.55 0.30
CA GLU A 80 -2.65 13.32 -0.40
C GLU A 80 -1.66 12.41 -1.13
N ASN A 81 -1.50 11.18 -0.65
CA ASN A 81 -0.64 10.16 -1.27
C ASN A 81 -1.41 9.36 -2.33
N GLU A 82 -1.98 10.05 -3.31
CA GLU A 82 -2.68 9.45 -4.44
C GLU A 82 -1.72 9.22 -5.61
N ALA A 83 -1.67 7.98 -6.12
CA ALA A 83 -0.92 7.65 -7.33
C ALA A 83 -1.63 6.55 -8.12
N SER A 84 -1.44 6.54 -9.43
CA SER A 84 -1.75 5.42 -10.30
C SER A 84 -0.74 4.28 -10.11
N ILE A 85 -1.08 3.08 -10.60
CA ILE A 85 -0.17 1.92 -10.52
C ILE A 85 1.06 2.12 -11.42
N GLU A 86 0.88 2.82 -12.54
CA GLU A 86 1.98 3.24 -13.41
C GLU A 86 2.95 4.18 -12.68
N GLU A 87 2.44 5.30 -12.13
CA GLU A 87 3.25 6.26 -11.35
C GLU A 87 3.97 5.57 -10.18
N LEU A 88 3.28 4.66 -9.47
CA LEU A 88 3.88 3.89 -8.40
C LEU A 88 5.02 2.98 -8.89
N GLY A 89 4.85 2.35 -10.05
CA GLY A 89 5.89 1.54 -10.67
C GLY A 89 7.14 2.36 -11.03
N GLU A 90 6.94 3.54 -11.60
CA GLU A 90 8.03 4.49 -11.93
C GLU A 90 8.75 4.98 -10.67
N MET A 91 8.02 5.35 -9.62
CA MET A 91 8.59 5.77 -8.34
C MET A 91 9.41 4.66 -7.68
N LEU A 92 8.94 3.42 -7.74
CA LEU A 92 9.65 2.25 -7.21
C LEU A 92 10.92 1.97 -8.01
N LEU A 93 10.87 2.01 -9.34
CA LEU A 93 12.04 1.83 -10.20
C LEU A 93 13.11 2.89 -9.90
N ALA A 94 12.74 4.17 -9.86
CA ALA A 94 13.65 5.27 -9.55
C ALA A 94 14.25 5.18 -8.13
N SER A 95 13.55 4.54 -7.20
CA SER A 95 14.06 4.29 -5.85
C SER A 95 14.99 3.08 -5.77
N PHE A 96 14.87 2.12 -6.70
CA PHE A 96 15.69 0.91 -6.77
C PHE A 96 17.04 1.14 -7.47
N GLU A 97 17.09 2.08 -8.42
CA GLU A 97 18.32 2.44 -9.16
C GLU A 97 19.25 3.41 -8.40
N LYS A 98 18.88 3.83 -7.19
CA LYS A 98 19.73 4.63 -6.29
C LYS A 98 20.60 3.77 -5.40
#